data_AF-M1EIJ6-F1
#
_entry.id   AF-M1EIJ6-F1
#
_cell.length_a   1.000
_cell.length_b   1.000
_cell.length_c   1.000
_cell.angle_alpha   90.00
_cell.angle_beta   90.00
_cell.angle_gamma   90.00
#
_symmetry.space_group_name_H-M   'P 1'
#
loop_
_entity.id
_entity.type
_entity.pdbx_description
1 polymer ?
#
loop_
_entity_poly.entity_id
_entity_poly.type
_entity_poly.pdbx_seq_one_letter_code
_entity_poly.pdbx_strand_id
1 'polypeptide(L)'
;GDTTSLLKLQRYNSYDISRDTLYVSKSICLITPLPFMQACKKFLIQLYKAVTSQQPPPLPLESYIHNILYEVPLPPPGRSLKFYGVYEPVICQRPGPSELPLSDYPLREAFELLGLENLVQVFTCVLLEMQILLYSQDYQRLMTVAEGITTLLFPFQWQHVYVPIL
;
A
#
# COMPACT_ATOMS: atom_id res chain seq x y z
N GLY A 1 44.66 -2.51 44.77
CA GLY A 1 43.34 -2.39 44.13
C GLY A 1 43.40 -1.15 43.27
N ASP A 2 42.93 -1.13 42.02
CA ASP A 2 41.81 -1.89 41.49
C ASP A 2 42.03 -2.18 40.01
N THR A 3 42.38 -3.42 39.69
CA THR A 3 42.26 -4.01 38.34
C THR A 3 40.81 -4.33 37.97
N THR A 4 39.87 -4.07 38.88
CA THR A 4 38.45 -4.38 38.77
C THR A 4 37.63 -3.31 38.03
N SER A 5 38.21 -2.15 37.73
CA SER A 5 37.54 -1.03 37.06
C SER A 5 37.71 -1.02 35.53
N LEU A 6 38.69 -1.74 34.99
CA LEU A 6 38.90 -1.86 33.53
C LEU A 6 38.10 -3.01 32.87
N LEU A 7 37.53 -3.91 33.68
CA LEU A 7 36.77 -5.07 33.20
C LEU A 7 35.26 -4.80 33.02
N LYS A 8 34.77 -3.59 33.38
CA LYS A 8 33.33 -3.26 33.37
C LYS A 8 32.83 -2.46 32.16
N LEU A 9 33.64 -2.28 31.12
CA LEU A 9 33.24 -1.57 29.90
C LEU A 9 33.58 -2.31 28.60
N GLN A 10 33.78 -3.63 28.64
CA GLN A 10 33.62 -4.44 27.43
C GLN A 10 32.13 -4.53 27.11
N ARG A 11 31.67 -3.56 26.30
CA ARG A 11 30.40 -3.62 25.58
C ARG A 11 30.29 -4.99 24.92
N TYR A 12 29.38 -5.81 25.44
CA TYR A 12 28.97 -7.07 24.86
C TYR A 12 28.51 -6.83 23.40
N ASN A 13 28.99 -7.71 22.51
CA ASN A 13 28.54 -7.96 21.15
C ASN A 13 28.81 -6.86 20.09
N SER A 14 30.06 -6.82 19.63
CA SER A 14 30.37 -6.26 18.32
C SER A 14 29.98 -7.29 17.24
N TYR A 15 28.99 -6.94 16.43
CA TYR A 15 28.59 -7.64 15.20
C TYR A 15 29.80 -8.20 14.43
N ASP A 16 29.77 -9.50 14.11
CA ASP A 16 30.76 -10.18 13.28
C ASP A 16 30.17 -10.48 11.90
N ILE A 17 30.62 -9.76 10.87
CA ILE A 17 30.15 -9.88 9.48
C ILE A 17 30.31 -11.30 8.89
N SER A 18 31.19 -12.13 9.46
CA SER A 18 31.43 -13.50 9.00
C SER A 18 30.55 -14.54 9.69
N ARG A 19 29.93 -14.19 10.82
CA ARG A 19 29.15 -15.12 11.67
C ARG A 19 27.69 -14.70 11.86
N ASP A 20 27.41 -13.41 11.78
CA ASP A 20 26.10 -12.85 12.06
C ASP A 20 25.35 -12.55 10.77
N THR A 21 24.15 -13.13 10.61
CA THR A 21 23.23 -12.79 9.53
C THR A 21 22.30 -11.67 9.98
N LEU A 22 22.45 -10.48 9.39
CA LEU A 22 21.54 -9.37 9.62
C LEU A 22 20.34 -9.45 8.66
N TYR A 23 19.14 -9.43 9.23
CA TYR A 23 17.91 -9.24 8.47
C TYR A 23 17.61 -7.75 8.35
N VAL A 24 17.25 -7.32 7.14
CA VAL A 24 16.78 -5.96 6.89
C VAL A 24 15.44 -6.02 6.16
N SER A 25 14.48 -5.25 6.66
CA SER A 25 13.21 -5.06 5.98
C SER A 25 13.43 -4.26 4.70
N LYS A 26 13.08 -4.84 3.55
CA LYS A 26 13.07 -4.16 2.25
C LYS A 26 11.63 -4.08 1.77
N SER A 27 11.27 -2.95 1.16
CA SER A 27 9.96 -2.73 0.54
C SER A 27 10.13 -2.13 -0.84
N ILE A 28 9.20 -2.46 -1.74
CA ILE A 28 9.08 -1.83 -3.06
C ILE A 28 7.76 -1.09 -3.07
N CYS A 29 7.80 0.22 -3.32
CA CYS A 29 6.63 1.08 -3.35
C CYS A 29 6.50 1.73 -4.72
N LEU A 30 5.25 1.86 -5.20
CA LEU A 30 4.91 2.60 -6.41
C LEU A 30 4.05 3.79 -6.02
N ILE A 31 4.47 4.99 -6.40
CA ILE A 31 3.74 6.23 -6.15
C ILE A 31 3.06 6.63 -7.46
N THR A 32 1.74 6.84 -7.41
CA THR A 32 0.94 7.13 -8.60
C THR A 32 0.01 8.31 -8.35
N PRO A 33 -0.36 9.09 -9.39
CA PRO A 33 -1.30 10.21 -9.25
C PRO A 33 -2.74 9.78 -8.93
N LEU A 34 -3.12 8.54 -9.28
CA LEU A 34 -4.45 7.98 -9.06
C LEU A 34 -4.33 6.62 -8.36
N PRO A 35 -5.17 6.33 -7.36
CA PRO A 35 -5.05 5.14 -6.51
C PRO A 35 -5.56 3.85 -7.19
N PHE A 36 -4.92 3.42 -8.29
CA PHE A 36 -5.18 2.11 -8.91
C PHE A 36 -4.55 0.96 -8.11
N MET A 37 -4.96 0.84 -6.85
CA MET A 37 -4.36 -0.03 -5.83
C MET A 37 -4.24 -1.49 -6.27
N GLN A 38 -5.26 -2.06 -6.92
CA GLN A 38 -5.23 -3.45 -7.39
C GLN A 38 -4.22 -3.63 -8.53
N ALA A 39 -4.17 -2.69 -9.47
CA ALA A 39 -3.20 -2.72 -10.57
C ALA A 39 -1.77 -2.55 -10.06
N CYS A 40 -1.53 -1.58 -9.17
CA CYS A 40 -0.24 -1.35 -8.53
C CYS A 40 0.21 -2.58 -7.73
N LYS A 41 -0.67 -3.16 -6.91
CA LYS A 41 -0.41 -4.40 -6.16
C LYS A 41 -0.06 -5.56 -7.10
N LYS A 42 -0.83 -5.75 -8.18
CA LYS A 42 -0.59 -6.81 -9.16
C LYS A 42 0.77 -6.65 -9.84
N PHE A 43 1.15 -5.42 -10.22
CA PHE A 43 2.45 -5.13 -10.80
C PHE A 43 3.59 -5.37 -9.79
N LEU A 44 3.49 -4.83 -8.57
CA LEU A 44 4.51 -4.97 -7.53
C LEU A 44 4.74 -6.43 -7.12
N ILE A 45 3.68 -7.25 -7.04
CA ILE A 45 3.82 -8.69 -6.78
C ILE A 45 4.60 -9.37 -7.89
N GLN A 46 4.32 -9.04 -9.16
CA GLN A 46 5.05 -9.60 -10.30
C GLN A 46 6.52 -9.17 -10.29
N LEU A 47 6.79 -7.90 -10.03
CA LEU A 47 8.16 -7.37 -9.93
C LEU A 47 8.92 -8.03 -8.78
N TYR A 48 8.32 -8.16 -7.61
CA TYR A 48 8.91 -8.86 -6.48
C TYR A 48 9.25 -10.32 -6.82
N LYS A 49 8.32 -11.04 -7.47
CA LYS A 49 8.58 -12.41 -7.96
C LYS A 49 9.74 -12.44 -8.95
N ALA A 50 9.87 -11.46 -9.83
CA ALA A 50 10.97 -11.35 -10.79
C ALA A 50 12.33 -11.11 -10.13
N VAL A 51 12.37 -10.30 -9.08
CA VAL A 51 13.60 -9.99 -8.32
C VAL A 51 14.06 -11.18 -7.48
N THR A 52 13.12 -11.97 -6.95
CA THR A 52 13.40 -13.06 -6.00
C THR A 52 13.48 -14.45 -6.64
N SER A 53 13.00 -14.59 -7.88
CA SER A 53 13.06 -15.84 -8.64
C SER A 53 14.50 -16.21 -9.01
N GLN A 54 14.80 -17.51 -9.04
CA GLN A 54 16.05 -18.03 -9.59
C GLN A 54 16.08 -18.00 -11.12
N GLN A 55 14.91 -18.06 -11.76
CA GLN A 55 14.79 -17.96 -13.21
C GLN A 55 14.71 -16.49 -13.62
N PRO A 56 15.52 -16.05 -14.60
CA PRO A 56 15.49 -14.68 -15.07
C PRO A 56 14.14 -14.37 -15.76
N PRO A 57 13.61 -13.15 -15.58
CA PRO A 57 12.42 -12.71 -16.30
C PRO A 57 12.67 -12.58 -17.81
N PRO A 58 11.60 -12.52 -18.64
CA PRO A 58 11.72 -12.43 -20.10
C PRO A 58 12.52 -11.22 -20.62
N LEU A 59 12.48 -10.10 -19.89
CA LEU A 59 13.24 -8.89 -20.18
C LEU A 59 14.05 -8.47 -18.95
N PRO A 60 15.08 -7.62 -19.09
CA PRO A 60 15.76 -7.02 -17.94
C PRO A 60 14.77 -6.34 -16.98
N LEU A 61 15.03 -6.40 -15.68
CA LEU A 61 14.16 -5.79 -14.66
C LEU A 61 13.96 -4.29 -14.90
N GLU A 62 15.02 -3.62 -15.35
CA GLU A 62 15.04 -2.21 -15.70
C GLU A 62 14.06 -1.87 -16.81
N SER A 63 13.80 -2.79 -17.76
CA SER A 63 12.83 -2.57 -18.82
C SER A 63 11.40 -2.49 -18.29
N TYR A 64 11.03 -3.34 -17.32
CA TYR A 64 9.71 -3.27 -16.67
C TYR A 64 9.56 -2.02 -15.81
N ILE A 65 10.63 -1.62 -15.11
CA ILE A 65 10.66 -0.39 -14.31
C ILE A 65 10.56 0.84 -15.24
N HIS A 66 11.28 0.85 -16.36
CA HIS A 66 11.19 1.92 -17.34
C HIS A 66 9.78 2.03 -17.93
N ASN A 67 9.20 0.89 -18.33
CA ASN A 67 7.86 0.85 -18.92
C ASN A 67 6.81 1.45 -17.98
N ILE A 68 6.75 1.01 -16.72
CA ILE A 68 5.72 1.51 -15.77
C ILE A 68 5.91 3.00 -15.43
N LEU A 69 7.14 3.51 -15.44
CA LEU A 69 7.43 4.89 -15.07
C LEU A 69 7.25 5.88 -16.22
N TYR A 70 7.57 5.47 -17.45
CA TYR A 70 7.69 6.40 -18.57
C TYR A 70 6.78 6.09 -19.76
N GLU A 71 6.36 4.82 -19.93
CA GLU A 71 5.62 4.41 -21.13
C GLU A 71 4.15 4.08 -20.87
N VAL A 72 3.79 3.63 -19.67
CA VAL A 72 2.41 3.34 -19.30
C VAL A 72 1.67 4.65 -19.01
N PRO A 73 0.71 5.08 -19.87
CA PRO A 73 -0.03 6.32 -19.64
C PRO A 73 -1.09 6.12 -18.55
N LEU A 74 -1.67 7.21 -18.06
CA LEU A 74 -2.90 7.10 -17.27
C LEU A 74 -4.09 6.82 -18.21
N PRO A 75 -5.03 5.92 -17.83
CA PRO A 75 -6.26 5.74 -18.59
C PRO A 75 -7.05 7.06 -18.67
N PRO A 76 -7.59 7.42 -19.85
CA PRO A 76 -8.56 8.50 -19.98
C PRO A 76 -9.82 8.23 -19.13
N PRO A 77 -10.57 9.26 -18.71
CA PRO A 77 -11.84 9.05 -18.00
C PRO A 77 -12.81 8.15 -18.79
N GLY A 78 -13.44 7.19 -18.11
CA GLY A 78 -14.38 6.22 -18.69
C GLY A 78 -13.72 5.14 -19.55
N ARG A 79 -12.39 4.95 -19.44
CA ARG A 79 -11.65 3.97 -20.23
C ARG A 79 -10.84 3.04 -19.32
N SER A 80 -10.60 1.84 -19.84
CA SER A 80 -9.69 0.86 -19.26
C SER A 80 -8.37 0.87 -20.01
N LEU A 81 -7.28 0.68 -19.28
CA LEU A 81 -5.93 0.50 -19.81
C LEU A 81 -5.46 -0.90 -19.45
N LYS A 82 -4.94 -1.61 -20.44
CA LYS A 82 -4.24 -2.88 -20.28
C LYS A 82 -2.78 -2.65 -20.64
N PHE A 83 -1.88 -2.94 -19.70
CA PHE A 83 -0.43 -2.91 -19.92
C PHE A 83 0.19 -4.23 -19.49
N TYR A 84 1.43 -4.48 -19.88
CA TYR A 84 2.13 -5.71 -19.55
C TYR A 84 2.93 -5.53 -18.25
N GLY A 85 2.64 -6.36 -17.25
CA GLY A 85 3.53 -6.55 -16.11
C GLY A 85 4.74 -7.40 -16.50
N VAL A 86 5.36 -8.06 -15.52
CA VAL A 86 6.50 -8.95 -15.81
C VAL A 86 6.04 -10.24 -16.51
N TYR A 87 4.99 -10.86 -15.99
CA TYR A 87 4.55 -12.20 -16.40
C TYR A 87 3.15 -12.19 -16.99
N GLU A 88 2.29 -11.30 -16.53
CA GLU A 88 0.89 -11.24 -16.92
C GLU A 88 0.43 -9.78 -17.10
N PRO A 89 -0.57 -9.55 -17.96
CA PRO A 89 -1.11 -8.22 -18.14
C PRO A 89 -1.77 -7.71 -16.86
N VAL A 90 -1.65 -6.41 -16.66
CA VAL A 90 -2.29 -5.65 -15.59
C VAL A 90 -3.33 -4.73 -16.24
N ILE A 91 -4.49 -4.63 -15.60
CA ILE A 91 -5.61 -3.83 -16.10
C ILE A 91 -5.98 -2.84 -15.01
N CYS A 92 -6.17 -1.58 -15.39
CA CYS A 92 -6.79 -0.57 -14.54
C CYS A 92 -7.90 0.16 -15.32
N GLN A 93 -8.89 0.67 -14.62
CA GLN A 93 -10.01 1.41 -15.20
C GLN A 93 -10.17 2.73 -14.47
N ARG A 94 -10.35 3.80 -15.24
CA ARG A 94 -10.70 5.11 -14.69
C ARG A 94 -12.19 5.37 -14.92
N PRO A 95 -12.97 5.63 -13.86
CA PRO A 95 -14.36 5.99 -14.01
C PRO A 95 -14.56 7.23 -14.88
N GLY A 96 -15.70 7.27 -15.57
CA GLY A 96 -16.14 8.41 -16.36
C GLY A 96 -16.67 9.57 -15.49
N PRO A 97 -16.88 10.77 -16.06
CA PRO A 97 -17.39 11.93 -15.32
C PRO A 97 -18.79 11.74 -14.73
N SER A 98 -19.59 10.82 -15.28
CA SER A 98 -20.95 10.49 -14.83
C SER A 98 -21.02 9.22 -14.00
N GLU A 99 -19.87 8.65 -13.62
CA GLU A 99 -19.77 7.45 -12.81
C GLU A 99 -19.36 7.81 -11.37
N LEU A 100 -19.46 6.84 -10.47
CA LEU A 100 -18.94 6.97 -9.11
C LEU A 100 -17.41 7.23 -9.13
N PRO A 101 -16.86 7.92 -8.12
CA PRO A 101 -15.43 8.17 -8.03
C PRO A 101 -14.63 6.86 -8.03
N LEU A 102 -13.36 6.94 -8.43
CA LEU A 102 -12.46 5.79 -8.40
C LEU A 102 -12.36 5.25 -6.97
N SER A 103 -12.83 4.02 -6.78
CA SER A 103 -12.70 3.26 -5.54
C SER A 103 -12.18 1.88 -5.88
N ASP A 104 -10.94 1.60 -5.49
CA ASP A 104 -10.25 0.33 -5.78
C ASP A 104 -10.11 -0.55 -4.51
N TYR A 105 -10.70 -0.09 -3.41
CA TYR A 105 -10.84 -0.85 -2.16
C TYR A 105 -12.24 -1.48 -2.08
N PRO A 106 -12.33 -2.77 -1.72
CA PRO A 106 -13.61 -3.45 -1.68
C PRO A 106 -14.46 -2.95 -0.52
N LEU A 107 -15.49 -2.14 -0.81
CA LEU A 107 -16.43 -1.66 0.21
C LEU A 107 -17.03 -2.81 1.02
N ARG A 108 -17.35 -3.94 0.38
CA ARG A 108 -17.82 -5.16 1.06
C ARG A 108 -16.93 -5.55 2.24
N GLU A 109 -15.62 -5.52 2.06
CA GLU A 109 -14.67 -5.92 3.11
C GLU A 109 -14.70 -4.93 4.28
N ALA A 110 -14.90 -3.63 4.03
CA ALA A 110 -15.11 -2.66 5.12
C ALA A 110 -16.37 -2.96 5.95
N PHE A 111 -17.47 -3.37 5.30
CA PHE A 111 -18.69 -3.82 5.99
C PHE A 111 -18.47 -5.11 6.78
N GLU A 112 -17.71 -6.07 6.24
CA GLU A 112 -17.40 -7.34 6.92
C GLU A 112 -16.46 -7.13 8.11
N LEU A 113 -15.51 -6.20 8.02
CA LEU A 113 -14.54 -5.90 9.07
C LEU A 113 -15.16 -5.15 10.26
N LEU A 114 -16.02 -4.15 10.00
CA LEU A 114 -16.64 -3.35 11.04
C LEU A 114 -17.97 -3.93 11.53
N GLY A 115 -18.71 -4.61 10.66
CA GLY A 115 -20.14 -4.85 10.85
C GLY A 115 -20.98 -3.60 10.61
N LEU A 116 -22.28 -3.79 10.39
CA LEU A 116 -23.19 -2.71 9.99
C LEU A 116 -23.29 -1.61 11.06
N GLU A 117 -23.46 -1.99 12.33
CA GLU A 117 -23.67 -1.02 13.43
C GLU A 117 -22.47 -0.09 13.60
N ASN A 118 -21.26 -0.66 13.67
CA ASN A 118 -20.04 0.14 13.82
C ASN A 118 -19.76 0.98 12.58
N LEU A 119 -20.02 0.47 11.37
CA LEU A 119 -19.86 1.25 10.15
C LEU A 119 -20.77 2.48 10.16
N VAL A 120 -22.05 2.32 10.52
CA VAL A 120 -23.01 3.43 10.61
C VAL A 120 -22.58 4.41 11.70
N GLN A 121 -22.10 3.93 12.85
CA GLN A 121 -21.59 4.79 13.92
C GLN A 121 -20.39 5.61 13.46
N VAL A 122 -19.38 4.97 12.85
CA VAL A 122 -18.19 5.65 12.34
C VAL A 122 -18.58 6.65 11.24
N PHE A 123 -19.44 6.26 10.31
CA PHE A 123 -19.91 7.15 9.26
C PHE A 123 -20.66 8.37 9.82
N THR A 124 -21.46 8.18 10.88
CA THR A 124 -22.11 9.27 11.60
C THR A 124 -21.07 10.21 12.23
N CYS A 125 -20.04 9.67 12.89
CA CYS A 125 -18.94 10.47 13.42
C CYS A 125 -18.23 11.27 12.33
N VAL A 126 -18.04 10.70 11.13
CA VAL A 126 -17.43 11.41 10.00
C VAL A 126 -18.33 12.55 9.52
N LEU A 127 -19.64 12.33 9.37
CA LEU A 127 -20.58 13.37 8.96
C LEU A 127 -20.71 14.50 9.99
N LEU A 128 -20.38 14.21 11.25
CA LEU A 128 -20.32 15.18 12.35
C LEU A 128 -18.91 15.79 12.52
N GLU A 129 -17.99 15.52 11.60
CA GLU A 129 -16.61 16.04 11.61
C GLU A 129 -15.85 15.72 12.91
N MET A 130 -16.14 14.58 13.54
CA MET A 130 -15.50 14.16 14.78
C MET A 130 -14.05 13.70 14.55
N GLN A 131 -13.22 13.80 15.59
CA GLN A 131 -11.90 13.17 15.61
C GLN A 131 -12.04 11.65 15.71
N ILE A 132 -11.59 10.94 14.67
CA ILE A 132 -11.73 9.48 14.56
C ILE A 132 -10.34 8.85 14.52
N LEU A 133 -10.12 7.85 15.36
CA LEU A 133 -8.95 7.00 15.34
C LEU A 133 -9.37 5.58 14.95
N LEU A 134 -8.86 5.09 13.82
CA LEU A 134 -8.99 3.70 13.41
C LEU A 134 -7.76 2.93 13.87
N TYR A 135 -7.96 1.73 14.41
CA TYR A 135 -6.88 0.87 14.87
C TYR A 135 -7.04 -0.55 14.32
N SER A 136 -5.94 -1.10 13.81
CA SER A 136 -5.85 -2.48 13.33
C SER A 136 -4.41 -2.95 13.45
N GLN A 137 -4.21 -4.25 13.73
CA GLN A 137 -2.89 -4.88 13.63
C GLN A 137 -2.47 -5.13 12.17
N ASP A 138 -3.43 -5.08 11.24
CA ASP A 138 -3.23 -5.27 9.82
C ASP A 138 -3.47 -3.94 9.07
N TYR A 139 -2.40 -3.43 8.45
CA TYR A 139 -2.40 -2.19 7.68
C TYR A 139 -3.32 -2.24 6.45
N GLN A 140 -3.50 -3.41 5.82
CA GLN A 140 -4.37 -3.54 4.65
C GLN A 140 -5.84 -3.40 5.05
N ARG A 141 -6.23 -4.00 6.19
CA ARG A 141 -7.58 -3.84 6.76
C ARG A 141 -7.84 -2.40 7.16
N LEU A 142 -6.85 -1.74 7.78
CA LEU A 142 -6.93 -0.34 8.16
C LEU A 142 -7.19 0.56 6.95
N MET A 143 -6.39 0.41 5.89
CA MET A 143 -6.56 1.14 4.63
C MET A 143 -7.93 0.86 4.00
N THR A 144 -8.36 -0.40 3.97
CA THR A 144 -9.64 -0.80 3.36
C THR A 144 -10.83 -0.12 4.05
N VAL A 145 -10.81 -0.05 5.38
CA VAL A 145 -11.83 0.66 6.16
C VAL A 145 -11.74 2.17 5.94
N ALA A 146 -10.56 2.77 6.03
CA ALA A 146 -10.35 4.21 5.88
C ALA A 146 -10.79 4.73 4.50
N GLU A 147 -10.35 4.07 3.43
CA GLU A 147 -10.69 4.41 2.05
C GLU A 147 -12.15 4.06 1.73
N GLY A 148 -12.69 3.01 2.35
CA GLY A 148 -14.10 2.65 2.24
C GLY A 148 -15.01 3.74 2.81
N ILE A 149 -14.72 4.23 4.01
CA ILE A 149 -15.46 5.33 4.65
C ILE A 149 -15.34 6.62 3.80
N THR A 150 -14.14 6.91 3.30
CA THR A 150 -13.92 8.08 2.42
C THR A 150 -14.69 7.96 1.11
N THR A 151 -14.81 6.75 0.54
CA THR A 151 -15.63 6.50 -0.65
C THR A 151 -17.12 6.76 -0.38
N LEU A 152 -17.62 6.37 0.80
CA LEU A 152 -19.02 6.58 1.19
C LEU A 152 -19.40 8.06 1.37
N LEU A 153 -18.42 8.95 1.53
CA LEU A 153 -18.71 10.39 1.67
C LEU A 153 -19.21 11.04 0.40
N PHE A 154 -19.00 10.45 -0.79
CA PHE A 154 -19.45 11.01 -2.05
C PHE A 154 -20.92 11.49 -1.96
N PRO A 155 -21.23 12.75 -2.33
CA PRO A 155 -20.39 13.71 -3.06
C PRO A 155 -19.51 14.62 -2.19
N PHE A 156 -19.51 14.45 -0.87
CA PHE A 156 -18.65 15.18 0.05
C PHE A 156 -17.22 14.61 0.06
N GLN A 157 -16.31 15.40 0.62
CA GLN A 157 -14.92 15.04 0.83
C GLN A 157 -14.54 15.36 2.27
N TRP A 158 -13.66 14.55 2.87
CA TRP A 158 -13.12 14.85 4.19
C TRP A 158 -12.29 16.14 4.14
N GLN A 159 -12.60 17.10 5.01
CA GLN A 159 -11.98 18.44 5.00
C GLN A 159 -10.80 18.58 5.97
N HIS A 160 -10.61 17.62 6.87
CA HIS A 160 -9.56 17.66 7.89
C HIS A 160 -8.37 16.78 7.53
N VAL A 161 -7.40 16.72 8.44
CA VAL A 161 -6.21 15.88 8.31
C VAL A 161 -6.63 14.42 8.11
N TYR A 162 -6.10 13.81 7.05
CA TYR A 162 -6.26 12.38 6.75
C TYR A 162 -4.88 11.72 6.77
N VAL A 163 -4.66 10.86 7.77
CA VAL A 163 -3.44 10.07 7.90
C VAL A 163 -3.85 8.62 8.21
N PRO A 164 -4.02 7.77 7.18
CA PRO A 164 -4.59 6.44 7.38
C PRO A 164 -3.64 5.44 8.04
N ILE A 165 -2.33 5.72 8.06
CA ILE A 165 -1.33 4.91 8.77
C ILE A 165 -0.41 5.88 9.54
N LEU A 166 -0.35 5.72 10.86
CA LEU A 166 0.53 6.45 11.80
C LEU A 166 1.55 5.51 12.43
#